data_AF-A0A7W5LYM5-F1
#
_entry.id   AF-A0A7W5LYM5-F1
#
_cell.length_a   1.000
_cell.length_b   1.000
_cell.length_c   1.000
_cell.angle_alpha   90.00
_cell.angle_beta   90.00
_cell.angle_gamma   90.00
#
_symmetry.space_group_name_H-M   'P 1'
#
loop_
_entity.id
_entity.type
_entity.pdbx_description
1 polymer ?
#
loop_
_entity_poly.entity_id
_entity_poly.type
_entity_poly.pdbx_seq_one_letter_code
_entity_poly.pdbx_strand_id
1 'polypeptide(L)'
;MKYASVLLAALLTSAIVATASAASDQTQPEARDLQALTTMSTEFVIETTFLPQIMRVKYDDDKGPILADIGRLQPDVRNLFWLSYLHYVAPGSGLHHFFTTVAEGRKITEEAKKLLVAQGQSVSEDTFHEMTAMTEKSDPARNADAVLKALTAAGLTRQAEAFAAERDLAAQNADADFTALDAAFGEMTELRAAIRNYVERTPVLVEWAARARAEIDDEDRLSYLTGKLNKMEDAEIDRLPKALKQIYVVDYFNAEMLNGGVHQFFFNSSGRYAPDVAVALRELGLTRHADVIERGIDMFSKPYPTDTQKRRVLNFAGEWGPWDDALSALTYEVDDGEITPALITLAKRENLLPR
;
A
#
# COMPACT_ATOMS: atom_id res chain seq x y z
N MET A 1 54.18 -9.77 -50.39
CA MET A 1 52.89 -9.72 -49.68
C MET A 1 52.94 -10.61 -48.44
N LYS A 2 53.71 -10.19 -47.43
CA LYS A 2 53.99 -10.92 -46.19
C LYS A 2 53.69 -10.03 -44.97
N TYR A 3 52.51 -9.39 -44.90
CA TYR A 3 52.11 -8.60 -43.72
C TYR A 3 50.58 -8.47 -43.63
N ALA A 4 49.84 -9.59 -43.71
CA ALA A 4 48.39 -9.58 -43.50
C ALA A 4 47.86 -10.73 -42.60
N SER A 5 48.75 -11.60 -42.09
CA SER A 5 48.32 -12.85 -41.43
C SER A 5 48.70 -12.94 -39.95
N VAL A 6 49.32 -11.91 -39.37
CA VAL A 6 49.72 -11.87 -37.95
C VAL A 6 48.87 -10.90 -37.11
N LEU A 7 48.09 -10.02 -37.74
CA LEU A 7 47.23 -9.05 -37.03
C LEU A 7 45.83 -9.58 -36.69
N LEU A 8 45.41 -10.72 -37.24
CA LEU A 8 44.10 -11.30 -36.92
C LEU A 8 44.13 -12.23 -35.69
N ALA A 9 45.30 -12.71 -35.26
CA ALA A 9 45.43 -13.60 -34.10
C ALA A 9 45.60 -12.87 -32.75
N ALA A 10 46.02 -11.60 -32.76
CA ALA A 10 46.19 -10.78 -31.54
C ALA A 10 44.91 -10.03 -31.13
N LEU A 11 43.96 -9.82 -32.06
CA LEU A 11 42.67 -9.20 -31.76
C LEU A 11 41.63 -10.19 -31.22
N LEU A 12 41.82 -11.49 -31.41
CA LEU A 12 40.92 -12.54 -30.93
C LEU A 12 41.25 -13.06 -29.52
N THR A 13 42.47 -12.82 -29.00
CA THR A 13 42.81 -13.13 -27.60
C THR A 13 42.50 -11.97 -26.64
N SER A 14 42.43 -10.73 -27.13
CA SER A 14 42.04 -9.56 -26.33
C SER A 14 40.52 -9.45 -26.11
N ALA A 15 39.72 -9.98 -27.04
CA ALA A 15 38.25 -9.97 -26.93
C ALA A 15 37.69 -11.05 -25.98
N ILE A 16 38.44 -12.14 -25.74
CA ILE A 16 38.00 -13.24 -24.86
C ILE A 16 38.35 -12.95 -23.39
N VAL A 17 39.39 -12.15 -23.11
CA VAL A 17 39.71 -11.72 -21.74
C VAL A 17 38.89 -10.49 -21.31
N ALA A 18 38.49 -9.62 -22.24
CA ALA A 18 37.64 -8.47 -21.95
C ALA A 18 36.15 -8.83 -21.71
N THR A 19 35.69 -9.97 -22.23
CA THR A 19 34.31 -10.45 -22.02
C THR A 19 34.15 -11.32 -20.77
N ALA A 20 35.25 -11.85 -20.22
CA ALA A 20 35.24 -12.55 -18.93
C ALA A 20 35.32 -11.61 -17.71
N SER A 21 35.79 -10.36 -17.89
CA SER A 21 35.86 -9.35 -16.82
C SER A 21 34.63 -8.45 -16.72
N ALA A 22 33.70 -8.51 -17.68
CA ALA A 22 32.44 -7.76 -17.67
C ALA A 22 31.25 -8.57 -17.13
N ALA A 23 31.47 -9.83 -16.77
CA ALA A 23 30.47 -10.72 -16.18
C ALA A 23 30.56 -10.81 -14.64
N SER A 24 31.45 -10.04 -14.00
CA SER A 24 31.59 -10.01 -12.53
C SER A 24 31.17 -8.70 -11.88
N ASP A 25 30.56 -7.77 -12.63
CA ASP A 25 29.96 -6.55 -12.07
C ASP A 25 28.43 -6.71 -11.90
N GLN A 26 28.03 -7.91 -11.46
CA GLN A 26 26.75 -8.11 -10.78
C GLN A 26 26.87 -7.49 -9.40
N THR A 27 26.80 -6.15 -9.34
CA THR A 27 26.68 -5.44 -8.07
C THR A 27 25.39 -5.93 -7.42
N GLN A 28 25.55 -6.77 -6.40
CA GLN A 28 24.55 -6.90 -5.34
C GLN A 28 24.02 -5.50 -4.99
N PRO A 29 22.72 -5.33 -4.67
CA PRO A 29 22.22 -4.03 -4.26
C PRO A 29 23.18 -3.44 -3.25
N GLU A 30 23.65 -2.22 -3.50
CA GLU A 30 24.64 -1.60 -2.63
C GLU A 30 24.08 -1.61 -1.20
N ALA A 31 24.93 -1.65 -0.18
CA ALA A 31 24.46 -1.65 1.21
C ALA A 31 23.46 -0.51 1.52
N ARG A 32 23.54 0.58 0.75
CA ARG A 32 22.62 1.72 0.77
C ARG A 32 21.19 1.37 0.32
N ASP A 33 21.03 0.50 -0.68
CA ASP A 33 19.73 0.07 -1.20
C ASP A 33 19.03 -0.86 -0.20
N LEU A 34 19.79 -1.73 0.46
CA LEU A 34 19.26 -2.60 1.53
C LEU A 34 18.84 -1.81 2.78
N GLN A 35 19.58 -0.74 3.13
CA GLN A 35 19.22 0.11 4.26
C GLN A 35 17.87 0.83 4.03
N ALA A 36 17.60 1.25 2.78
CA ALA A 36 16.34 1.90 2.42
C ALA A 36 15.12 0.96 2.51
N LEU A 37 15.33 -0.35 2.38
CA LEU A 37 14.29 -1.37 2.57
C LEU A 37 14.04 -1.71 4.04
N THR A 38 15.07 -1.59 4.87
CA THR A 38 15.07 -2.07 6.27
C THR A 38 14.88 -0.98 7.31
N THR A 39 14.66 0.27 6.88
CA THR A 39 14.39 1.41 7.78
C THR A 39 12.98 1.93 7.56
N MET A 40 12.09 1.78 8.55
CA MET A 40 10.72 2.27 8.42
C MET A 40 10.67 3.80 8.38
N SER A 41 10.03 4.35 7.35
CA SER A 41 9.88 5.80 7.21
C SER A 41 8.97 6.36 8.31
N THR A 42 9.19 7.61 8.68
CA THR A 42 8.34 8.31 9.67
C THR A 42 6.87 8.32 9.26
N GLU A 43 6.58 8.45 7.96
CA GLU A 43 5.21 8.38 7.43
C GLU A 43 4.55 7.05 7.72
N PHE A 44 5.27 5.95 7.49
CA PHE A 44 4.73 4.62 7.74
C PHE A 44 4.43 4.45 9.22
N VAL A 45 5.37 4.86 10.09
CA VAL A 45 5.16 4.78 11.55
C VAL A 45 3.92 5.57 11.99
N ILE A 46 3.74 6.77 11.46
CA ILE A 46 2.57 7.61 11.75
C ILE A 46 1.29 6.94 11.27
N GLU A 47 1.28 6.47 10.02
CA GLU A 47 0.12 5.87 9.37
C GLU A 47 -0.30 4.58 10.08
N THR A 48 0.62 3.64 10.30
CA THR A 48 0.36 2.40 11.03
C THR A 48 -0.13 2.66 12.46
N THR A 49 0.43 3.65 13.15
CA THR A 49 0.04 3.95 14.55
C THR A 49 -1.33 4.62 14.65
N PHE A 50 -1.65 5.56 13.75
CA PHE A 50 -2.84 6.40 13.87
C PHE A 50 -4.00 5.98 12.98
N LEU A 51 -3.79 5.26 11.88
CA LEU A 51 -4.87 4.86 10.99
C LEU A 51 -5.97 4.07 11.73
N PRO A 52 -5.67 3.06 12.58
CA PRO A 52 -6.72 2.36 13.33
C PRO A 52 -7.54 3.31 14.22
N GLN A 53 -6.90 4.30 14.83
CA GLN A 53 -7.55 5.30 15.67
C GLN A 53 -8.40 6.28 14.84
N ILE A 54 -7.91 6.70 13.68
CA ILE A 54 -8.63 7.55 12.72
C ILE A 54 -9.88 6.82 12.20
N MET A 55 -9.76 5.54 11.87
CA MET A 55 -10.90 4.71 11.45
C MET A 55 -11.98 4.68 12.53
N ARG A 56 -11.59 4.52 13.79
CA ARG A 56 -12.53 4.57 14.92
C ARG A 56 -13.17 5.95 15.08
N VAL A 57 -12.40 7.04 14.98
CA VAL A 57 -12.96 8.40 14.99
C VAL A 57 -13.94 8.63 13.84
N LYS A 58 -13.72 8.01 12.68
CA LYS A 58 -14.59 8.19 11.51
C LYS A 58 -15.85 7.33 11.62
N TYR A 59 -15.71 6.06 11.97
CA TYR A 59 -16.73 5.04 11.74
C TYR A 59 -17.35 4.45 13.01
N ASP A 60 -16.75 4.60 14.20
CA ASP A 60 -17.38 4.09 15.43
C ASP A 60 -18.68 4.86 15.73
N ASP A 61 -19.71 4.14 16.17
CA ASP A 61 -20.97 4.73 16.64
C ASP A 61 -20.77 5.57 17.90
N ASP A 62 -19.96 5.08 18.84
CA ASP A 62 -19.55 5.81 20.05
C ASP A 62 -18.08 6.23 19.95
N LYS A 63 -17.89 7.50 19.62
CA LYS A 63 -16.57 8.12 19.47
C LYS A 63 -15.99 8.61 20.81
N GLY A 64 -16.78 8.60 21.88
CA GLY A 64 -16.39 9.13 23.20
C GLY A 64 -15.10 8.50 23.74
N PRO A 65 -14.99 7.16 23.79
CA PRO A 65 -13.79 6.48 24.28
C PRO A 65 -12.53 6.85 23.49
N ILE A 66 -12.57 6.79 22.15
CA ILE A 66 -11.40 7.08 21.32
C ILE A 66 -11.00 8.56 21.39
N LEU A 67 -11.95 9.49 21.42
CA LEU A 67 -11.66 10.91 21.61
C LEU A 67 -11.05 11.20 22.99
N ALA A 68 -11.47 10.48 24.03
CA ALA A 68 -10.88 10.58 25.35
C ALA A 68 -9.43 10.05 25.39
N ASP A 69 -9.15 8.95 24.68
CA ASP A 69 -7.80 8.41 24.54
C ASP A 69 -6.87 9.38 23.80
N ILE A 70 -7.34 9.94 22.66
CA ILE A 70 -6.62 10.99 21.91
C ILE A 70 -6.39 12.22 22.79
N GLY A 71 -7.37 12.59 23.62
CA GLY A 71 -7.26 13.70 24.57
C GLY A 71 -6.14 13.54 25.60
N ARG A 72 -5.80 12.30 25.98
CA ARG A 72 -4.74 11.94 26.94
C ARG A 72 -3.34 11.89 26.32
N LEU A 73 -3.22 11.93 25.00
CA LEU A 73 -1.92 11.98 24.33
C LEU A 73 -1.15 13.25 24.72
N GLN A 74 0.19 13.16 24.71
CA GLN A 74 1.03 14.36 24.87
C GLN A 74 0.68 15.42 23.81
N PRO A 75 0.78 16.72 24.12
CA PRO A 75 0.28 17.78 23.24
C PRO A 75 0.75 17.69 21.79
N ASP A 76 2.05 17.48 21.55
CA ASP A 76 2.58 17.37 20.19
C ASP A 76 2.12 16.09 19.48
N VAL A 77 2.06 14.96 20.19
CA VAL A 77 1.58 13.68 19.65
C VAL A 77 0.09 13.78 19.27
N ARG A 78 -0.70 14.48 20.09
CA ARG A 78 -2.10 14.78 19.80
C ARG A 78 -2.25 15.68 18.57
N ASN A 79 -1.40 16.70 18.43
CA ASN A 79 -1.41 17.54 17.24
C ASN A 79 -1.03 16.72 15.99
N LEU A 80 -0.01 15.87 16.10
CA LEU A 80 0.37 14.96 15.02
C LEU A 80 -0.79 14.06 14.59
N PHE A 81 -1.53 13.48 15.55
CA PHE A 81 -2.74 12.71 15.27
C PHE A 81 -3.75 13.51 14.44
N TRP A 82 -4.07 14.74 14.81
CA TRP A 82 -5.05 15.56 14.08
C TRP A 82 -4.57 16.01 12.70
N LEU A 83 -3.27 16.20 12.52
CA LEU A 83 -2.69 16.44 11.19
C LEU A 83 -2.78 15.19 10.31
N SER A 84 -2.52 14.00 10.87
CA SER A 84 -2.70 12.72 10.19
C SER A 84 -4.16 12.45 9.85
N TYR A 85 -5.08 12.80 10.76
CA TYR A 85 -6.52 12.76 10.53
C TYR A 85 -6.89 13.60 9.32
N LEU A 86 -6.48 14.88 9.28
CA LEU A 86 -6.73 15.78 8.16
C LEU A 86 -6.23 15.19 6.83
N HIS A 87 -4.97 14.74 6.79
CA HIS A 87 -4.38 14.12 5.60
C HIS A 87 -5.19 12.88 5.12
N TYR A 88 -5.74 12.10 6.06
CA TYR A 88 -6.53 10.91 5.73
C TYR A 88 -7.93 11.24 5.23
N VAL A 89 -8.63 12.22 5.85
CA VAL A 89 -10.03 12.51 5.54
C VAL A 89 -10.24 13.51 4.41
N ALA A 90 -9.20 14.17 3.91
CA ALA A 90 -9.25 15.06 2.76
C ALA A 90 -8.47 14.49 1.53
N PRO A 91 -8.86 13.34 0.97
CA PRO A 91 -8.10 12.73 -0.12
C PRO A 91 -8.33 13.44 -1.46
N GLY A 92 -7.30 14.16 -1.94
CA GLY A 92 -7.06 14.45 -3.36
C GLY A 92 -8.07 15.32 -4.12
N SER A 93 -9.23 15.63 -3.55
CA SER A 93 -10.30 16.40 -4.19
C SER A 93 -10.37 17.87 -3.75
N GLY A 94 -9.40 18.32 -2.94
CA GLY A 94 -9.38 19.65 -2.32
C GLY A 94 -9.69 19.58 -0.83
N LEU A 95 -9.28 20.61 -0.09
CA LEU A 95 -9.54 20.71 1.35
C LEU A 95 -11.03 20.91 1.63
N HIS A 96 -11.74 21.60 0.74
CA HIS A 96 -13.15 21.94 0.94
C HIS A 96 -14.07 20.74 1.20
N HIS A 97 -13.74 19.56 0.64
CA HIS A 97 -14.47 18.32 0.93
C HIS A 97 -14.53 17.98 2.42
N PHE A 98 -13.52 18.39 3.19
CA PHE A 98 -13.52 18.28 4.65
C PHE A 98 -14.74 18.97 5.28
N PHE A 99 -15.25 20.04 4.67
CA PHE A 99 -16.39 20.81 5.18
C PHE A 99 -17.69 20.57 4.40
N THR A 100 -17.62 20.12 3.15
CA THR A 100 -18.80 19.93 2.29
C THR A 100 -19.34 18.49 2.27
N THR A 101 -18.62 17.51 2.84
CA THR A 101 -19.01 16.08 2.84
C THR A 101 -20.48 15.83 3.21
N VAL A 102 -21.01 16.49 4.26
CA VAL A 102 -22.41 16.31 4.67
C VAL A 102 -23.39 16.91 3.67
N ALA A 103 -23.09 18.09 3.13
CA ALA A 103 -23.93 18.73 2.12
C ALA A 103 -23.96 17.92 0.83
N GLU A 104 -22.80 17.42 0.39
CA GLU A 104 -22.66 16.51 -0.74
C GLU A 104 -23.42 15.19 -0.52
N GLY A 105 -23.26 14.56 0.64
CA GLY A 105 -23.96 13.32 0.97
C GLY A 105 -25.48 13.47 1.01
N ARG A 106 -25.99 14.63 1.46
CA ARG A 106 -27.43 14.95 1.36
C ARG A 106 -27.89 15.08 -0.09
N LYS A 107 -27.12 15.76 -0.95
CA LYS A 107 -27.42 15.88 -2.39
C LYS A 107 -27.47 14.52 -3.08
N ILE A 108 -26.47 13.67 -2.83
CA ILE A 108 -26.41 12.29 -3.35
C ILE A 108 -27.62 11.48 -2.90
N THR A 109 -27.99 11.60 -1.61
CA THR A 109 -29.16 10.91 -1.05
C THR A 109 -30.46 11.33 -1.74
N GLU A 110 -30.65 12.62 -1.99
CA GLU A 110 -31.81 13.15 -2.72
C GLU A 110 -31.85 12.74 -4.20
N GLU A 111 -30.70 12.70 -4.87
CA GLU A 111 -30.59 12.22 -6.25
C GLU A 111 -30.89 10.72 -6.36
N ALA A 112 -30.36 9.92 -5.43
CA ALA A 112 -30.67 8.49 -5.33
C ALA A 112 -32.18 8.27 -5.12
N LYS A 113 -32.80 9.06 -4.24
CA LYS A 113 -34.26 9.04 -4.02
C LYS A 113 -35.03 9.28 -5.31
N LYS A 114 -34.66 10.31 -6.09
CA LYS A 114 -35.29 10.61 -7.39
C LYS A 114 -35.14 9.46 -8.40
N LEU A 115 -33.95 8.87 -8.49
CA LEU A 115 -33.67 7.76 -9.41
C LEU A 115 -34.48 6.50 -9.08
N LEU A 116 -34.56 6.13 -7.80
CA LEU A 116 -35.30 4.94 -7.36
C LEU A 116 -36.79 5.09 -7.61
N VAL A 117 -37.35 6.28 -7.34
CA VAL A 117 -38.75 6.61 -7.68
C VAL A 117 -38.99 6.52 -9.18
N ALA A 118 -38.06 7.03 -10.01
CA ALA A 118 -38.18 6.96 -11.46
C ALA A 118 -38.12 5.51 -12.00
N GLN A 119 -37.47 4.59 -11.28
CA GLN A 119 -37.43 3.16 -11.60
C GLN A 119 -38.63 2.37 -11.04
N GLY A 120 -39.60 3.04 -10.42
CA GLY A 120 -40.76 2.39 -9.81
C GLY A 120 -40.43 1.63 -8.52
N GLN A 121 -39.25 1.86 -7.94
CA GLN A 121 -38.87 1.27 -6.66
C GLN A 121 -39.41 2.13 -5.50
N SER A 122 -40.00 1.49 -4.49
CA SER A 122 -40.33 2.13 -3.22
C SER A 122 -39.20 1.91 -2.23
N VAL A 123 -38.59 2.99 -1.76
CA VAL A 123 -37.62 2.96 -0.66
C VAL A 123 -38.25 3.65 0.54
N SER A 124 -38.10 3.04 1.72
CA SER A 124 -38.67 3.58 2.95
C SER A 124 -38.00 4.90 3.35
N GLU A 125 -38.74 5.81 3.97
CA GLU A 125 -38.16 7.03 4.55
C GLU A 125 -37.11 6.68 5.63
N ASP A 126 -37.28 5.55 6.33
CA ASP A 126 -36.33 5.05 7.33
C ASP A 126 -34.96 4.77 6.71
N THR A 127 -34.92 4.18 5.51
CA THR A 127 -33.66 3.92 4.78
C THR A 127 -32.92 5.21 4.44
N PHE A 128 -33.62 6.25 3.97
CA PHE A 128 -32.98 7.54 3.68
C PHE A 128 -32.55 8.28 4.95
N HIS A 129 -33.31 8.12 6.04
CA HIS A 129 -32.94 8.65 7.34
C HIS A 129 -31.64 8.00 7.84
N GLU A 130 -31.50 6.68 7.71
CA GLU A 130 -30.27 5.96 8.06
C GLU A 130 -29.07 6.40 7.22
N MET A 131 -29.24 6.57 5.90
CA MET A 131 -28.17 7.08 5.02
C MET A 131 -27.70 8.48 5.41
N THR A 132 -28.65 9.37 5.74
CA THR A 132 -28.35 10.74 6.18
C THR A 132 -27.66 10.72 7.55
N ALA A 133 -28.16 9.93 8.50
CA ALA A 133 -27.59 9.81 9.83
C ALA A 133 -26.16 9.23 9.79
N MET A 134 -25.91 8.26 8.91
CA MET A 134 -24.56 7.71 8.70
C MET A 134 -23.60 8.78 8.17
N THR A 135 -24.03 9.55 7.17
CA THR A 135 -23.25 10.67 6.61
C THR A 135 -22.89 11.68 7.71
N GLU A 136 -23.88 12.12 8.48
CA GLU A 136 -23.68 13.09 9.58
C GLU A 136 -22.80 12.54 10.70
N LYS A 137 -22.95 11.26 11.06
CA LYS A 137 -22.07 10.61 12.05
C LYS A 137 -20.62 10.64 11.58
N SER A 138 -20.37 10.42 10.30
CA SER A 138 -19.02 10.37 9.71
C SER A 138 -18.42 11.74 9.36
N ASP A 139 -19.16 12.83 9.62
CA ASP A 139 -18.76 14.20 9.27
C ASP A 139 -17.40 14.59 9.85
N PRO A 140 -16.36 14.79 9.01
CA PRO A 140 -15.04 15.16 9.49
C PRO A 140 -14.98 16.58 10.09
N ALA A 141 -15.89 17.48 9.68
CA ALA A 141 -15.94 18.86 10.17
C ALA A 141 -16.20 18.96 11.68
N ARG A 142 -16.76 17.91 12.30
CA ARG A 142 -16.93 17.81 13.76
C ARG A 142 -15.61 17.95 14.53
N ASN A 143 -14.48 17.68 13.89
CA ASN A 143 -13.15 17.77 14.48
C ASN A 143 -12.36 19.00 13.99
N ALA A 144 -13.00 19.94 13.28
CA ALA A 144 -12.32 21.08 12.65
C ALA A 144 -11.50 21.92 13.64
N ASP A 145 -12.01 22.19 14.84
CA ASP A 145 -11.29 23.00 15.83
C ASP A 145 -10.02 22.30 16.34
N ALA A 146 -10.05 20.97 16.47
CA ALA A 146 -8.88 20.19 16.86
C ALA A 146 -7.82 20.18 15.76
N VAL A 147 -8.25 20.06 14.50
CA VAL A 147 -7.38 20.16 13.31
C VAL A 147 -6.77 21.54 13.18
N LEU A 148 -7.57 22.60 13.29
CA LEU A 148 -7.09 23.99 13.22
C LEU A 148 -6.06 24.26 14.31
N LYS A 149 -6.33 23.82 15.54
CA LYS A 149 -5.36 23.92 16.65
C LYS A 149 -4.06 23.19 16.34
N ALA A 150 -4.12 22.01 15.73
CA ALA A 150 -2.94 21.24 15.36
C ALA A 150 -2.13 21.92 14.25
N LEU A 151 -2.78 22.46 13.21
CA LEU A 151 -2.15 23.25 12.16
C LEU A 151 -1.41 24.46 12.74
N THR A 152 -2.06 25.22 13.63
CA THR A 152 -1.45 26.38 14.30
C THR A 152 -0.26 25.95 15.18
N ALA A 153 -0.41 24.91 16.00
CA ALA A 153 0.65 24.44 16.89
C ALA A 153 1.87 23.90 16.12
N ALA A 154 1.63 23.28 14.96
CA ALA A 154 2.68 22.86 14.04
C ALA A 154 3.22 23.99 13.17
N GLY A 155 2.86 25.26 13.41
CA GLY A 155 3.39 26.41 12.66
C GLY A 155 3.04 26.40 11.17
N LEU A 156 1.95 25.74 10.78
CA LEU A 156 1.45 25.67 9.41
C LEU A 156 0.48 26.82 9.15
N THR A 157 0.96 28.06 9.32
CA THR A 157 0.11 29.26 9.36
C THR A 157 -0.74 29.42 8.11
N ARG A 158 -0.14 29.27 6.92
CA ARG A 158 -0.86 29.36 5.64
C ARG A 158 -2.01 28.35 5.58
N GLN A 159 -1.74 27.09 5.89
CA GLN A 159 -2.74 26.02 5.91
C GLN A 159 -3.82 26.27 6.96
N ALA A 160 -3.45 26.76 8.15
CA ALA A 160 -4.40 27.09 9.21
C ALA A 160 -5.36 28.22 8.81
N GLU A 161 -4.84 29.26 8.15
CA GLU A 161 -5.64 30.39 7.66
C GLU A 161 -6.62 29.96 6.55
N ALA A 162 -6.14 29.20 5.57
CA ALA A 162 -6.99 28.66 4.51
C ALA A 162 -8.07 27.71 5.09
N PHE A 163 -7.69 26.80 5.98
CA PHE A 163 -8.61 25.87 6.65
C PHE A 163 -9.71 26.59 7.44
N ALA A 164 -9.35 27.64 8.19
CA ALA A 164 -10.34 28.44 8.92
C ALA A 164 -11.28 29.19 7.97
N ALA A 165 -10.75 29.77 6.88
CA ALA A 165 -11.54 30.46 5.88
C ALA A 165 -12.51 29.52 5.14
N GLU A 166 -12.09 28.29 4.82
CA GLU A 166 -12.97 27.30 4.20
C GLU A 166 -14.09 26.86 5.14
N ARG A 167 -13.78 26.61 6.42
CA ARG A 167 -14.79 26.31 7.44
C ARG A 167 -15.86 27.40 7.47
N ASP A 168 -15.42 28.66 7.54
CA ASP A 168 -16.31 29.81 7.66
C ASP A 168 -17.12 30.04 6.37
N LEU A 169 -16.53 29.76 5.20
CA LEU A 169 -17.22 29.84 3.90
C LEU A 169 -18.24 28.70 3.75
N ALA A 170 -17.89 27.46 4.06
CA ALA A 170 -18.78 26.31 3.99
C ALA A 170 -19.98 26.44 4.94
N ALA A 171 -19.77 27.03 6.13
CA ALA A 171 -20.85 27.35 7.07
C ALA A 171 -21.85 28.37 6.50
N GLN A 172 -21.42 29.26 5.60
CA GLN A 172 -22.29 30.24 4.94
C GLN A 172 -22.93 29.66 3.68
N ASN A 173 -22.16 28.97 2.85
CA ASN A 173 -22.58 28.38 1.60
C ASN A 173 -21.69 27.19 1.22
N ALA A 174 -22.21 25.98 1.36
CA ALA A 174 -21.53 24.76 0.96
C ALA A 174 -21.30 24.64 -0.56
N ASP A 175 -21.99 25.45 -1.37
CA ASP A 175 -21.87 25.48 -2.83
C ASP A 175 -21.02 26.66 -3.33
N ALA A 176 -20.27 27.30 -2.44
CA ALA A 176 -19.35 28.35 -2.80
C ALA A 176 -18.20 27.83 -3.67
N ASP A 177 -17.50 28.73 -4.34
CA ASP A 177 -16.25 28.42 -5.02
C ASP A 177 -15.10 28.41 -4.01
N PHE A 178 -14.54 27.22 -3.76
CA PHE A 178 -13.42 27.02 -2.84
C PHE A 178 -12.05 27.05 -3.53
N THR A 179 -11.98 27.20 -4.86
CA THR A 179 -10.75 27.03 -5.65
C THR A 179 -9.59 27.88 -5.13
N ALA A 180 -9.85 29.13 -4.75
CA ALA A 180 -8.83 30.02 -4.23
C ALA A 180 -8.30 29.60 -2.84
N LEU A 181 -9.17 29.02 -2.01
CA LEU A 181 -8.81 28.55 -0.66
C LEU A 181 -8.09 27.21 -0.72
N ASP A 182 -8.52 26.29 -1.59
CA ASP A 182 -7.81 25.04 -1.86
C ASP A 182 -6.38 25.34 -2.34
N ALA A 183 -6.24 26.27 -3.29
CA ALA A 183 -4.93 26.71 -3.77
C ALA A 183 -4.10 27.38 -2.66
N ALA A 184 -4.73 28.15 -1.77
CA ALA A 184 -4.07 28.76 -0.63
C ALA A 184 -3.60 27.70 0.39
N PHE A 185 -4.38 26.64 0.63
CA PHE A 185 -4.01 25.52 1.49
C PHE A 185 -2.83 24.72 0.89
N GLY A 186 -2.85 24.49 -0.42
CA GLY A 186 -1.83 23.77 -1.17
C GLY A 186 -2.11 22.27 -1.30
N GLU A 187 -1.18 21.57 -1.95
CA GLU A 187 -1.33 20.15 -2.26
C GLU A 187 -1.17 19.25 -1.02
N MET A 188 -1.83 18.08 -1.03
CA MET A 188 -1.68 17.11 0.07
C MET A 188 -0.24 16.58 0.22
N THR A 189 0.54 16.59 -0.86
CA THR A 189 1.98 16.27 -0.81
C THR A 189 2.77 17.31 -0.01
N GLU A 190 2.40 18.59 -0.08
CA GLU A 190 2.98 19.65 0.73
C GLU A 190 2.61 19.49 2.21
N LEU A 191 1.34 19.16 2.51
CA LEU A 191 0.90 18.86 3.89
C LEU A 191 1.69 17.68 4.47
N ARG A 192 1.88 16.61 3.69
CA ARG A 192 2.66 15.43 4.12
C ARG A 192 4.12 15.78 4.42
N ALA A 193 4.75 16.59 3.56
CA ALA A 193 6.10 17.08 3.80
C ALA A 193 6.18 17.98 5.04
N ALA A 194 5.16 18.81 5.27
CA ALA A 194 5.09 19.68 6.42
C ALA A 194 4.91 18.90 7.75
N ILE A 195 4.11 17.83 7.74
CA ILE A 195 3.97 16.90 8.87
C ILE A 195 5.31 16.24 9.19
N ARG A 196 6.04 15.76 8.19
CA ARG A 196 7.39 15.20 8.38
C ARG A 196 8.33 16.23 9.04
N ASN A 197 8.38 17.44 8.51
CA ASN A 197 9.21 18.51 9.06
C ASN A 197 8.82 18.86 10.51
N TYR A 198 7.52 18.81 10.85
CA TYR A 198 7.06 19.02 12.21
C TYR A 198 7.58 17.93 13.16
N VAL A 199 7.57 16.67 12.74
CA VAL A 199 8.14 15.57 13.53
C VAL A 199 9.64 15.74 13.71
N GLU A 200 10.38 15.99 12.63
CA GLU A 200 11.85 16.07 12.64
C GLU A 200 12.39 17.20 13.52
N ARG A 201 11.69 18.34 13.57
CA ARG A 201 12.11 19.51 14.37
C ARG A 201 11.60 19.50 15.82
N THR A 202 10.72 18.59 16.19
CA THR A 202 10.07 18.56 17.51
C THR A 202 10.61 17.36 18.30
N PRO A 203 11.51 17.58 19.29
CA PRO A 203 12.20 16.48 19.99
C PRO A 203 11.26 15.42 20.58
N VAL A 204 10.14 15.84 21.16
CA VAL A 204 9.11 14.94 21.71
C VAL A 204 8.53 14.01 20.63
N LEU A 205 8.35 14.50 19.40
CA LEU A 205 7.84 13.71 18.28
C LEU A 205 8.91 12.79 17.71
N VAL A 206 10.18 13.19 17.71
CA VAL A 206 11.30 12.30 17.34
C VAL A 206 11.36 11.11 18.30
N GLU A 207 11.29 11.36 19.61
CA GLU A 207 11.28 10.31 20.63
C GLU A 207 10.03 9.44 20.56
N TRP A 208 8.87 10.05 20.33
CA TRP A 208 7.63 9.31 20.10
C TRP A 208 7.73 8.41 18.87
N ALA A 209 8.20 8.91 17.73
CA ALA A 209 8.32 8.14 16.49
C ALA A 209 9.32 6.99 16.64
N ALA A 210 10.42 7.18 17.39
CA ALA A 210 11.36 6.10 17.69
C ALA A 210 10.72 4.98 18.53
N ARG A 211 9.92 5.32 19.54
CA ARG A 211 9.18 4.34 20.36
C ARG A 211 8.10 3.63 19.56
N ALA A 212 7.26 4.39 18.86
CA ALA A 212 6.20 3.85 18.01
C ALA A 212 6.78 2.87 16.98
N ARG A 213 7.88 3.24 16.31
CA ARG A 213 8.59 2.36 15.37
C ARG A 213 9.04 1.04 16.01
N ALA A 214 9.51 1.07 17.26
CA ALA A 214 9.92 -0.15 17.97
C ALA A 214 8.74 -1.05 18.37
N GLU A 215 7.53 -0.48 18.49
CA GLU A 215 6.29 -1.17 18.88
C GLU A 215 5.50 -1.73 17.70
N ILE A 216 5.79 -1.30 16.46
CA ILE A 216 5.19 -1.90 15.25
C ILE A 216 5.51 -3.39 15.22
N ASP A 217 4.48 -4.21 15.01
CA ASP A 217 4.60 -5.66 15.00
C ASP A 217 5.32 -6.18 13.73
N ASP A 218 5.61 -7.47 13.73
CA ASP A 218 6.37 -8.07 12.63
C ASP A 218 5.58 -8.17 11.32
N GLU A 219 4.26 -8.23 11.38
CA GLU A 219 3.39 -8.32 10.20
C GLU A 219 3.37 -6.98 9.47
N ASP A 220 3.18 -5.88 10.20
CA ASP A 220 3.27 -4.53 9.66
C ASP A 220 4.68 -4.23 9.13
N ARG A 221 5.73 -4.68 9.82
CA ARG A 221 7.11 -4.57 9.31
C ARG A 221 7.30 -5.34 8.01
N LEU A 222 6.77 -6.56 7.92
CA LEU A 222 6.82 -7.33 6.68
C LEU A 222 6.04 -6.59 5.57
N SER A 223 4.85 -6.06 5.86
CA SER A 223 4.04 -5.27 4.94
C SER A 223 4.78 -4.02 4.42
N TYR A 224 5.55 -3.35 5.28
CA TYR A 224 6.44 -2.26 4.85
C TYR A 224 7.46 -2.74 3.81
N LEU A 225 8.15 -3.84 4.11
CA LEU A 225 9.17 -4.41 3.24
C LEU A 225 8.56 -4.84 1.89
N THR A 226 7.50 -5.62 1.91
CA THR A 226 6.87 -6.13 0.69
C THR A 226 6.22 -5.01 -0.12
N GLY A 227 5.64 -4.00 0.54
CA GLY A 227 5.14 -2.79 -0.11
C GLY A 227 6.23 -1.96 -0.82
N LYS A 228 7.50 -2.07 -0.40
CA LYS A 228 8.64 -1.50 -1.12
C LYS A 228 9.05 -2.37 -2.30
N LEU A 229 9.14 -3.69 -2.09
CA LEU A 229 9.51 -4.65 -3.14
C LEU A 229 8.48 -4.62 -4.29
N ASN A 230 7.18 -4.49 -3.99
CA ASN A 230 6.10 -4.42 -4.97
C ASN A 230 6.12 -3.17 -5.86
N LYS A 231 6.97 -2.17 -5.55
CA LYS A 231 7.18 -0.97 -6.37
C LYS A 231 8.41 -1.05 -7.26
N MET A 232 9.18 -2.13 -7.16
CA MET A 232 10.35 -2.37 -8.01
C MET A 232 9.92 -2.92 -9.36
N GLU A 233 10.73 -2.62 -10.39
CA GLU A 233 10.55 -3.20 -11.72
C GLU A 233 11.03 -4.66 -11.74
N ASP A 234 10.47 -5.48 -12.64
CA ASP A 234 10.82 -6.91 -12.77
C ASP A 234 12.34 -7.15 -12.91
N ALA A 235 13.03 -6.26 -13.63
CA ALA A 235 14.48 -6.34 -13.82
C ALA A 235 15.27 -6.09 -12.52
N GLU A 236 14.72 -5.32 -11.58
CA GLU A 236 15.31 -5.10 -10.26
C GLU A 236 15.03 -6.31 -9.36
N ILE A 237 13.79 -6.82 -9.39
CA ILE A 237 13.39 -8.04 -8.69
C ILE A 237 14.30 -9.23 -9.03
N ASP A 238 14.58 -9.42 -10.33
CA ASP A 238 15.42 -10.53 -10.80
C ASP A 238 16.87 -10.47 -10.29
N ARG A 239 17.33 -9.29 -9.83
CA ARG A 239 18.67 -9.06 -9.27
C ARG A 239 18.70 -9.03 -7.74
N LEU A 240 17.56 -9.19 -7.08
CA LEU A 240 17.50 -9.19 -5.61
C LEU A 240 18.34 -10.33 -5.01
N PRO A 241 18.97 -10.10 -3.84
CA PRO A 241 19.52 -11.16 -3.03
C PRO A 241 18.47 -12.24 -2.77
N LYS A 242 18.91 -13.50 -2.70
CA LYS A 242 18.04 -14.68 -2.60
C LYS A 242 16.88 -14.51 -1.61
N ALA A 243 17.17 -14.10 -0.38
CA ALA A 243 16.17 -13.94 0.66
C ALA A 243 15.10 -12.88 0.34
N LEU A 244 15.50 -11.73 -0.24
CA LEU A 244 14.55 -10.71 -0.68
C LEU A 244 13.71 -11.17 -1.86
N LYS A 245 14.31 -11.90 -2.81
CA LYS A 245 13.56 -12.49 -3.93
C LYS A 245 12.55 -13.53 -3.41
N GLN A 246 12.93 -14.38 -2.45
CA GLN A 246 12.03 -15.33 -1.81
C GLN A 246 10.86 -14.63 -1.12
N ILE A 247 11.13 -13.58 -0.32
CA ILE A 247 10.08 -12.78 0.32
C ILE A 247 9.13 -12.21 -0.73
N TYR A 248 9.67 -11.56 -1.78
CA TYR A 248 8.85 -10.98 -2.84
C TYR A 248 7.97 -12.00 -3.56
N VAL A 249 8.54 -13.08 -4.10
CA VAL A 249 7.76 -14.01 -4.94
C VAL A 249 6.69 -14.74 -4.12
N VAL A 250 6.98 -15.10 -2.87
CA VAL A 250 6.02 -15.79 -2.00
C VAL A 250 4.96 -14.83 -1.47
N ASP A 251 5.31 -13.58 -1.13
CA ASP A 251 4.33 -12.55 -0.77
C ASP A 251 3.41 -12.21 -1.94
N TYR A 252 3.96 -12.05 -3.15
CA TYR A 252 3.16 -11.75 -4.34
C TYR A 252 2.21 -12.92 -4.68
N PHE A 253 2.68 -14.16 -4.51
CA PHE A 253 1.80 -15.33 -4.57
C PHE A 253 0.68 -15.27 -3.52
N ASN A 254 1.02 -14.98 -2.27
CA ASN A 254 0.06 -14.90 -1.17
C ASN A 254 -1.00 -13.82 -1.42
N ALA A 255 -0.59 -12.63 -1.88
CA ALA A 255 -1.49 -11.53 -2.19
C ALA A 255 -2.49 -11.86 -3.31
N GLU A 256 -2.04 -12.57 -4.36
CA GLU A 256 -2.92 -13.01 -5.45
C GLU A 256 -3.86 -14.12 -5.00
N MET A 257 -3.34 -15.06 -4.18
CA MET A 257 -4.11 -16.14 -3.58
C MET A 257 -5.24 -15.60 -2.69
N LEU A 258 -4.95 -14.62 -1.83
CA LEU A 258 -5.95 -14.00 -0.95
C LEU A 258 -6.96 -13.10 -1.69
N ASN A 259 -6.64 -12.65 -2.91
CA ASN A 259 -7.50 -11.79 -3.70
C ASN A 259 -8.43 -12.57 -4.65
N GLY A 260 -7.89 -13.55 -5.39
CA GLY A 260 -8.66 -14.33 -6.37
C GLY A 260 -8.23 -15.79 -6.49
N GLY A 261 -7.53 -16.31 -5.48
CA GLY A 261 -7.08 -17.70 -5.42
C GLY A 261 -5.88 -18.02 -6.32
N VAL A 262 -5.51 -19.30 -6.31
CA VAL A 262 -4.42 -19.84 -7.13
C VAL A 262 -4.69 -19.61 -8.62
N HIS A 263 -5.94 -19.64 -9.06
CA HIS A 263 -6.32 -19.32 -10.44
C HIS A 263 -5.87 -17.91 -10.85
N GLN A 264 -6.19 -16.90 -10.04
CA GLN A 264 -5.78 -15.51 -10.30
C GLN A 264 -4.26 -15.37 -10.34
N PHE A 265 -3.52 -16.01 -9.43
CA PHE A 265 -2.06 -16.02 -9.45
C PHE A 265 -1.51 -16.50 -10.81
N PHE A 266 -1.98 -17.64 -11.32
CA PHE A 266 -1.52 -18.17 -12.60
C PHE A 266 -1.95 -17.31 -13.81
N PHE A 267 -3.13 -16.69 -13.73
CA PHE A 267 -3.67 -15.82 -14.79
C PHE A 267 -2.94 -14.47 -14.89
N ASN A 268 -2.55 -13.89 -13.75
CA ASN A 268 -1.90 -12.59 -13.67
C ASN A 268 -0.41 -12.65 -14.04
N SER A 269 0.23 -11.48 -14.08
CA SER A 269 1.68 -11.36 -14.31
C SER A 269 2.49 -12.12 -13.27
N SER A 270 1.99 -12.19 -12.04
CA SER A 270 2.54 -12.96 -10.92
C SER A 270 2.84 -14.42 -11.25
N GLY A 271 2.03 -15.06 -12.10
CA GLY A 271 2.24 -16.44 -12.54
C GLY A 271 3.60 -16.71 -13.19
N ARG A 272 4.31 -15.68 -13.69
CA ARG A 272 5.70 -15.84 -14.18
C ARG A 272 6.63 -16.44 -13.12
N TYR A 273 6.34 -16.18 -11.86
CA TYR A 273 7.14 -16.59 -10.70
C TYR A 273 6.74 -17.97 -10.16
N ALA A 274 5.77 -18.69 -10.75
CA ALA A 274 5.31 -19.97 -10.20
C ALA A 274 6.45 -20.99 -9.91
N PRO A 275 7.46 -21.18 -10.80
CA PRO A 275 8.60 -22.03 -10.47
C PRO A 275 9.43 -21.53 -9.27
N ASP A 276 9.66 -20.22 -9.19
CA ASP A 276 10.40 -19.60 -8.08
C ASP A 276 9.62 -19.73 -6.76
N VAL A 277 8.29 -19.60 -6.80
CA VAL A 277 7.39 -19.77 -5.65
C VAL A 277 7.46 -21.20 -5.11
N ALA A 278 7.38 -22.23 -5.97
CA ALA A 278 7.48 -23.62 -5.54
C ALA A 278 8.82 -23.91 -4.83
N VAL A 279 9.93 -23.42 -5.40
CA VAL A 279 11.26 -23.55 -4.78
C VAL A 279 11.32 -22.80 -3.44
N ALA A 280 10.88 -21.55 -3.40
CA ALA A 280 10.93 -20.71 -2.21
C ALA A 280 10.08 -21.27 -1.07
N LEU A 281 8.84 -21.71 -1.35
CA LEU A 281 7.97 -22.36 -0.36
C LEU A 281 8.63 -23.61 0.24
N ARG A 282 9.27 -24.44 -0.59
CA ARG A 282 9.99 -25.63 -0.11
C ARG A 282 11.18 -25.26 0.78
N GLU A 283 11.94 -24.23 0.41
CA GLU A 283 13.06 -23.72 1.22
C GLU A 283 12.61 -23.05 2.53
N LEU A 284 11.39 -22.53 2.58
CA LEU A 284 10.74 -22.03 3.80
C LEU A 284 10.18 -23.14 4.69
N GLY A 285 10.23 -24.40 4.25
CA GLY A 285 9.65 -25.54 4.97
C GLY A 285 8.16 -25.78 4.69
N LEU A 286 7.53 -24.95 3.85
CA LEU A 286 6.14 -25.08 3.41
C LEU A 286 6.02 -26.09 2.26
N THR A 287 6.44 -27.32 2.52
CA THR A 287 6.55 -28.38 1.49
C THR A 287 5.20 -28.71 0.87
N ARG A 288 4.12 -28.75 1.67
CA ARG A 288 2.75 -28.97 1.16
C ARG A 288 2.34 -27.89 0.17
N HIS A 289 2.60 -26.63 0.49
CA HIS A 289 2.30 -25.51 -0.40
C HIS A 289 3.13 -25.57 -1.67
N ALA A 290 4.42 -25.91 -1.57
CA ALA A 290 5.27 -26.13 -2.74
C ALA A 290 4.70 -27.21 -3.67
N ASP A 291 4.26 -28.35 -3.12
CA ASP A 291 3.66 -29.46 -3.89
C ASP A 291 2.33 -29.05 -4.56
N VAL A 292 1.54 -28.17 -3.93
CA VAL A 292 0.33 -27.58 -4.52
C VAL A 292 0.69 -26.72 -5.73
N ILE A 293 1.71 -25.87 -5.62
CA ILE A 293 2.15 -25.01 -6.73
C ILE A 293 2.77 -25.85 -7.86
N GLU A 294 3.53 -26.89 -7.55
CA GLU A 294 4.03 -27.84 -8.55
C GLU A 294 2.87 -28.52 -9.32
N ARG A 295 1.80 -28.94 -8.61
CA ARG A 295 0.57 -29.44 -9.27
C ARG A 295 -0.08 -28.40 -10.17
N GLY A 296 -0.18 -27.16 -9.71
CA GLY A 296 -0.68 -26.05 -10.54
C GLY A 296 0.17 -25.83 -11.79
N ILE A 297 1.50 -25.87 -11.68
CA ILE A 297 2.45 -25.77 -12.80
C ILE A 297 2.24 -26.93 -13.79
N ASP A 298 2.05 -28.15 -13.30
CA ASP A 298 1.86 -29.35 -14.13
C ASP A 298 0.55 -29.34 -14.95
N MET A 299 -0.39 -28.45 -14.62
CA MET A 299 -1.59 -28.21 -15.44
C MET A 299 -1.31 -27.42 -16.72
N PHE A 300 -0.11 -26.86 -16.88
CA PHE A 300 0.31 -26.08 -18.06
C PHE A 300 1.22 -26.90 -19.00
N SER A 301 1.36 -26.42 -20.24
CA SER A 301 2.30 -27.02 -21.21
C SER A 301 3.75 -26.98 -20.70
N LYS A 302 4.57 -27.98 -21.08
CA LYS A 302 6.00 -28.04 -20.74
C LYS A 302 6.88 -27.54 -21.91
N PRO A 303 7.90 -26.70 -21.65
CA PRO A 303 8.23 -26.08 -20.36
C PRO A 303 7.16 -25.06 -19.94
N TYR A 304 7.02 -24.84 -18.62
CA TYR A 304 6.03 -23.92 -18.07
C TYR A 304 6.14 -22.53 -18.75
N PRO A 305 5.06 -21.99 -19.33
CA PRO A 305 5.09 -20.69 -20.00
C PRO A 305 5.14 -19.54 -18.98
N THR A 306 6.33 -18.94 -18.80
CA THR A 306 6.51 -17.77 -17.91
C THR A 306 5.98 -16.46 -18.50
N ASP A 307 5.74 -16.40 -19.81
CA ASP A 307 5.09 -15.25 -20.45
C ASP A 307 3.58 -15.20 -20.15
N THR A 308 3.13 -14.06 -19.64
CA THR A 308 1.75 -13.85 -19.18
C THR A 308 0.73 -13.98 -20.30
N GLN A 309 0.99 -13.36 -21.46
CA GLN A 309 0.04 -13.41 -22.57
C GLN A 309 -0.03 -14.81 -23.18
N LYS A 310 1.10 -15.51 -23.28
CA LYS A 310 1.16 -16.90 -23.70
C LYS A 310 0.34 -17.80 -22.77
N ARG A 311 0.44 -17.64 -21.45
CA ARG A 311 -0.44 -18.37 -20.50
C ARG A 311 -1.90 -18.12 -20.77
N ARG A 312 -2.29 -16.84 -20.85
CA ARG A 312 -3.70 -16.45 -21.07
C ARG A 312 -4.27 -17.05 -22.33
N VAL A 313 -3.54 -16.94 -23.44
CA VAL A 313 -3.97 -17.50 -24.74
C VAL A 313 -4.05 -19.03 -24.71
N LEU A 314 -3.06 -19.71 -24.11
CA LEU A 314 -3.01 -21.17 -24.14
C LEU A 314 -3.95 -21.85 -23.16
N ASN A 315 -4.26 -21.21 -22.03
CA ASN A 315 -4.91 -21.86 -20.89
C ASN A 315 -6.19 -21.16 -20.42
N PHE A 316 -6.38 -19.86 -20.69
CA PHE A 316 -7.48 -19.06 -20.13
C PHE A 316 -8.35 -18.38 -21.20
N ALA A 317 -8.19 -18.73 -22.48
CA ALA A 317 -8.95 -18.11 -23.58
C ALA A 317 -10.38 -18.66 -23.75
N GLY A 318 -10.67 -19.81 -23.13
CA GLY A 318 -11.98 -20.45 -23.19
C GLY A 318 -12.97 -19.90 -22.16
N GLU A 319 -14.22 -20.37 -22.25
CA GLU A 319 -15.17 -20.21 -21.15
C GLU A 319 -14.69 -20.98 -19.92
N TRP A 320 -14.97 -20.44 -18.74
CA TRP A 320 -14.67 -21.10 -17.47
C TRP A 320 -15.20 -22.53 -17.46
N GLY A 321 -14.34 -23.50 -17.12
CA GLY A 321 -14.72 -24.91 -17.13
C GLY A 321 -14.00 -25.76 -16.08
N PRO A 322 -14.07 -27.10 -16.22
CA PRO A 322 -13.52 -28.02 -15.22
C PRO A 322 -12.01 -27.86 -14.96
N TRP A 323 -11.25 -27.35 -15.93
CA TRP A 323 -9.83 -27.05 -15.76
C TRP A 323 -9.62 -25.84 -14.83
N ASP A 324 -10.42 -24.78 -14.99
CA ASP A 324 -10.40 -23.61 -14.12
C ASP A 324 -10.84 -23.97 -12.69
N ASP A 325 -11.88 -24.79 -12.56
CA ASP A 325 -12.35 -25.30 -11.27
C ASP A 325 -11.23 -26.08 -10.53
N ALA A 326 -10.52 -26.95 -11.25
CA ALA A 326 -9.41 -27.71 -10.69
C ALA A 326 -8.25 -26.81 -10.25
N LEU A 327 -7.91 -25.79 -11.04
CA LEU A 327 -6.86 -24.83 -10.70
C LEU A 327 -7.27 -23.96 -9.50
N SER A 328 -8.53 -23.52 -9.47
CA SER A 328 -9.10 -22.72 -8.39
C SER A 328 -9.16 -23.49 -7.07
N ALA A 329 -9.51 -24.79 -7.11
CA ALA A 329 -9.61 -25.65 -5.93
C ALA A 329 -8.29 -25.80 -5.16
N LEU A 330 -7.14 -25.58 -5.81
CA LEU A 330 -5.83 -25.58 -5.16
C LEU A 330 -5.71 -24.50 -4.08
N THR A 331 -6.50 -23.42 -4.15
CA THR A 331 -6.53 -22.33 -3.17
C THR A 331 -6.76 -22.85 -1.75
N TYR A 332 -7.73 -23.74 -1.57
CA TYR A 332 -8.09 -24.26 -0.25
C TYR A 332 -7.00 -25.14 0.39
N GLU A 333 -6.01 -25.57 -0.40
CA GLU A 333 -4.88 -26.35 0.10
C GLU A 333 -3.72 -25.50 0.60
N VAL A 334 -3.74 -24.19 0.37
CA VAL A 334 -2.64 -23.26 0.70
C VAL A 334 -3.11 -22.03 1.48
N ASP A 335 -4.41 -21.77 1.53
CA ASP A 335 -5.04 -20.74 2.36
C ASP A 335 -5.22 -21.23 3.81
N ASP A 336 -4.10 -21.48 4.49
CA ASP A 336 -4.05 -21.91 5.89
C ASP A 336 -3.34 -20.92 6.83
N GLY A 337 -2.92 -19.76 6.30
CA GLY A 337 -2.27 -18.69 7.05
C GLY A 337 -0.79 -18.90 7.38
N GLU A 338 -0.17 -20.00 6.94
CA GLU A 338 1.22 -20.35 7.28
C GLU A 338 2.28 -19.53 6.50
N ILE A 339 1.90 -18.90 5.39
CA ILE A 339 2.83 -18.15 4.53
C ILE A 339 3.40 -16.92 5.25
N THR A 340 2.55 -16.08 5.85
CA THR A 340 3.00 -14.84 6.52
C THR A 340 3.98 -15.12 7.68
N PRO A 341 3.71 -16.06 8.61
CA PRO A 341 4.68 -16.44 9.65
C PRO A 341 6.01 -16.96 9.11
N ALA A 342 5.99 -17.74 8.02
CA ALA A 342 7.21 -18.23 7.38
C ALA A 342 8.05 -17.10 6.79
N LEU A 343 7.40 -16.12 6.15
CA LEU A 343 8.07 -14.91 5.63
C LEU A 343 8.66 -14.04 6.75
N ILE A 344 7.93 -13.83 7.85
CA ILE A 344 8.45 -13.14 9.03
C ILE A 344 9.69 -13.86 9.59
N THR A 345 9.62 -15.19 9.67
CA THR A 345 10.74 -16.02 10.15
C THR A 345 11.97 -15.87 9.26
N LEU A 346 11.79 -15.92 7.94
CA LEU A 346 12.85 -15.65 6.96
C LEU A 346 13.43 -14.24 7.14
N ALA A 347 12.57 -13.21 7.17
CA ALA A 347 13.00 -11.83 7.29
C ALA A 347 13.79 -11.56 8.58
N LYS A 348 13.39 -12.16 9.71
CA LYS A 348 14.14 -12.07 10.98
C LYS A 348 15.50 -12.77 10.90
N ARG A 349 15.53 -14.00 10.37
CA ARG A 349 16.76 -14.80 10.26
C ARG A 349 17.83 -14.08 9.43
N GLU A 350 17.40 -13.43 8.35
CA GLU A 350 18.28 -12.72 7.43
C GLU A 350 18.48 -11.23 7.79
N ASN A 351 17.93 -10.79 8.93
CA ASN A 351 17.96 -9.40 9.38
C ASN A 351 17.42 -8.39 8.33
N LEU A 352 16.38 -8.81 7.61
CA LEU A 352 15.68 -8.02 6.59
C LEU A 352 14.40 -7.38 7.11
N LEU A 353 13.92 -7.77 8.30
CA LEU A 353 12.72 -7.18 8.86
C LEU A 353 12.98 -5.70 9.21
N PRO A 354 12.19 -4.75 8.67
CA PRO A 354 12.39 -3.33 8.92
C PRO A 354 12.39 -2.97 10.41
N ARG A 355 13.22 -1.98 10.74
CA ARG A 355 13.39 -1.47 12.10
C ARG A 355 13.03 -0.02 12.23
#